data_AF-A0A3D3CNV0-F1
#
_entry.id   AF-A0A3D3CNV0-F1
#
_cell.length_a   1.000
_cell.length_b   1.000
_cell.length_c   1.000
_cell.angle_alpha   90.00
_cell.angle_beta   90.00
_cell.angle_gamma   90.00
#
_symmetry.space_group_name_H-M   'P 1'
#
loop_
_entity.id
_entity.type
_entity.pdbx_description
1 polymer ?
#
loop_
_entity_poly.entity_id
_entity_poly.type
_entity_poly.pdbx_seq_one_letter_code
_entity_poly.pdbx_strand_id
1 'polypeptide(L)'
;MLTLRVINSVSLSFLVLYTTPFADIIRALKVFKVPDAVLMIITLTYKYIFIFAKTIEDMHLAKKSRTVGGINNKEAREWIAGRIAFMFKKSRQRCEDVFNAMIARGFSDTVAIYGFKKMDKRDAAAGCVLFSAGIIFLWV
;
A
#
# COMPACT_ATOMS: atom_id res chain seq x y z
N MET A 1 16.88 -22.74 -16.76
CA MET A 1 15.40 -22.77 -16.68
C MET A 1 14.85 -22.01 -15.47
N LEU A 2 15.37 -22.22 -14.26
CA LEU A 2 14.85 -21.56 -13.05
C LEU A 2 15.02 -20.02 -13.08
N THR A 3 16.16 -19.53 -13.56
CA THR A 3 16.46 -18.10 -13.69
C THR A 3 15.50 -17.37 -14.63
N LEU A 4 15.18 -17.94 -15.80
CA LEU A 4 14.23 -17.36 -16.75
C LEU A 4 12.81 -17.25 -16.17
N ARG A 5 12.34 -18.27 -15.44
CA ARG A 5 11.02 -18.23 -14.78
C ARG A 5 10.95 -17.14 -13.73
N VAL A 6 12.03 -16.97 -12.95
CA VAL A 6 12.12 -15.90 -11.95
C VAL A 6 12.12 -14.53 -12.62
N ILE A 7 12.94 -14.32 -13.65
CA ILE A 7 13.03 -13.05 -14.39
C ILE A 7 11.66 -12.68 -14.98
N ASN A 8 10.96 -13.63 -15.62
CA ASN A 8 9.65 -13.36 -16.21
C ASN A 8 8.59 -13.02 -15.16
N SER A 9 8.56 -13.76 -14.04
CA SER A 9 7.61 -13.51 -12.95
C SER A 9 7.82 -12.13 -12.33
N VAL A 10 9.08 -11.74 -12.15
CA VAL A 10 9.48 -10.44 -11.60
C VAL A 10 9.13 -9.32 -12.59
N SER A 11 9.49 -9.45 -13.87
CA SER A 11 9.17 -8.46 -14.90
C SER A 11 7.67 -8.21 -15.03
N LEU A 12 6.85 -9.26 -15.02
CA LEU A 12 5.39 -9.12 -15.07
C LEU A 12 4.84 -8.43 -13.81
N SER A 13 5.38 -8.77 -12.63
CA SER A 13 4.99 -8.13 -11.37
C SER A 13 5.31 -6.62 -11.38
N PHE A 14 6.49 -6.23 -11.84
CA PHE A 14 6.88 -4.83 -11.98
C PHE A 14 6.02 -4.07 -13.00
N LEU A 15 5.67 -4.72 -14.12
CA LEU A 15 4.78 -4.14 -15.12
C LEU A 15 3.42 -3.79 -14.51
N VAL A 16 2.82 -4.69 -13.71
CA VAL A 16 1.56 -4.43 -13.02
C VAL A 16 1.69 -3.29 -12.01
N LEU A 17 2.75 -3.31 -11.19
CA LEU A 17 3.00 -2.27 -10.19
C LEU A 17 3.16 -0.87 -10.79
N TYR A 18 3.74 -0.75 -11.98
CA TYR A 18 3.99 0.54 -12.61
C TYR A 18 2.82 1.06 -13.44
N THR A 19 2.02 0.16 -14.02
CA THR A 19 0.91 0.52 -14.92
C THR A 19 -0.43 0.68 -14.21
N THR A 20 -0.63 0.03 -13.07
CA THR A 20 -1.93 -0.03 -12.38
C THR A 20 -1.93 0.79 -11.10
N PRO A 21 -2.82 1.79 -10.93
CA PRO A 21 -2.92 2.53 -9.68
C PRO A 21 -3.49 1.65 -8.57
N PHE A 22 -3.09 1.93 -7.33
CA PHE A 22 -3.52 1.14 -6.16
C PHE A 22 -5.05 1.05 -6.02
N ALA A 23 -5.79 2.11 -6.37
CA ALA A 23 -7.24 2.11 -6.34
C ALA A 23 -7.86 1.04 -7.27
N ASP A 24 -7.24 0.79 -8.43
CA ASP A 24 -7.72 -0.24 -9.37
C ASP A 24 -7.38 -1.65 -8.87
N ILE A 25 -6.29 -1.82 -8.11
CA ILE A 25 -5.96 -3.08 -7.43
C ILE A 25 -7.03 -3.43 -6.38
N ILE A 26 -7.43 -2.47 -5.55
CA ILE A 26 -8.50 -2.66 -4.54
C ILE A 26 -9.83 -2.98 -5.23
N ARG A 27 -10.12 -2.32 -6.36
CA ARG A 27 -11.31 -2.63 -7.16
C ARG A 27 -11.27 -4.05 -7.70
N ALA A 28 -10.12 -4.52 -8.20
CA ALA A 28 -9.95 -5.90 -8.65
C ALA A 28 -10.19 -6.90 -7.51
N LEU A 29 -9.66 -6.63 -6.31
CA LEU A 29 -9.92 -7.46 -5.12
C LEU A 29 -11.42 -7.51 -4.74
N LYS A 30 -12.16 -6.42 -4.95
CA LYS A 30 -13.63 -6.42 -4.76
C LYS A 30 -14.35 -7.34 -5.74
N VAL A 31 -13.89 -7.44 -7.00
CA VAL A 31 -14.42 -8.40 -7.99
C VAL A 31 -14.15 -9.85 -7.57
N PHE A 32 -13.00 -10.11 -6.94
CA PHE A 32 -12.69 -11.41 -6.34
C PHE A 32 -13.50 -11.74 -5.07
N LYS A 33 -14.52 -10.93 -4.73
CA LYS A 33 -15.42 -11.11 -3.58
C LYS A 33 -14.69 -11.10 -2.22
N VAL A 34 -13.60 -10.34 -2.11
CA VAL A 34 -12.96 -10.06 -0.81
C VAL A 34 -13.92 -9.22 0.05
N PRO A 35 -14.10 -9.54 1.35
CA PRO A 35 -14.98 -8.76 2.23
C PRO A 35 -14.58 -7.29 2.33
N ASP A 36 -15.57 -6.39 2.36
CA ASP A 36 -15.35 -4.94 2.39
C ASP A 36 -14.50 -4.48 3.59
N ALA A 37 -14.62 -5.15 4.74
CA ALA A 37 -13.78 -4.88 5.91
C ALA A 37 -12.28 -5.04 5.62
N VAL A 38 -11.90 -6.07 4.86
CA VAL A 38 -10.50 -6.31 4.47
C VAL A 38 -10.01 -5.23 3.51
N LEU A 39 -10.83 -4.86 2.53
CA LEU A 39 -10.52 -3.79 1.58
C LEU A 39 -10.32 -2.44 2.30
N MET A 40 -11.13 -2.16 3.32
CA MET A 40 -10.99 -0.97 4.16
C MET A 40 -9.66 -0.96 4.90
N ILE A 41 -9.31 -2.07 5.56
CA ILE A 41 -8.05 -2.20 6.31
C ILE A 41 -6.86 -1.96 5.38
N ILE A 42 -6.85 -2.59 4.20
CA ILE A 42 -5.77 -2.43 3.21
C ILE A 42 -5.69 -0.97 2.73
N THR A 43 -6.82 -0.35 2.42
CA THR A 43 -6.88 1.03 1.91
C THR A 43 -6.37 2.04 2.94
N LEU A 44 -6.83 1.92 4.19
CA LEU A 44 -6.36 2.75 5.29
C LEU A 44 -4.86 2.51 5.53
N THR A 45 -4.41 1.26 5.58
CA THR A 45 -3.00 0.92 5.78
C THR A 45 -2.11 1.57 4.71
N TYR A 46 -2.46 1.44 3.43
CA TYR A 46 -1.72 2.08 2.34
C TYR A 46 -1.62 3.59 2.51
N LYS A 47 -2.74 4.27 2.81
CA LYS A 47 -2.75 5.71 3.08
C LYS A 47 -1.87 6.10 4.27
N TYR A 48 -1.94 5.35 5.38
CA TYR A 48 -1.22 5.66 6.61
C TYR A 48 0.27 5.34 6.54
N ILE A 49 0.72 4.40 5.69
CA ILE A 49 2.15 4.15 5.46
C ILE A 49 2.85 5.44 5.01
N PHE A 50 2.32 6.18 4.05
CA PHE A 50 2.94 7.42 3.58
C PHE A 50 2.91 8.52 4.64
N ILE A 51 1.79 8.64 5.38
CA ILE A 51 1.64 9.64 6.44
C ILE A 51 2.63 9.38 7.58
N PHE A 52 2.76 8.12 7.99
CA PHE A 52 3.68 7.73 9.07
C PHE A 52 5.14 7.78 8.61
N ALA A 53 5.44 7.41 7.36
CA ALA A 53 6.78 7.56 6.80
C ALA A 53 7.24 9.02 6.85
N LYS A 54 6.39 9.96 6.40
CA LYS A 54 6.69 11.40 6.49
C LYS A 54 6.87 11.87 7.94
N THR A 55 6.02 11.37 8.85
CA THR A 55 6.15 11.70 10.27
C THR A 55 7.49 11.21 10.85
N ILE A 56 7.95 10.02 10.46
CA ILE A 56 9.23 9.45 10.89
C ILE A 56 10.40 10.25 10.30
N GLU A 57 10.30 10.62 9.02
CA GLU A 57 11.28 11.48 8.34
C GLU A 57 11.42 12.83 9.04
N ASP A 58 10.31 13.50 9.34
CA ASP A 58 10.30 14.79 10.06
C ASP A 58 10.94 14.65 11.45
N MET A 59 10.66 13.55 12.17
CA MET A 59 11.30 13.28 13.46
C MET A 59 12.80 13.02 13.34
N HIS A 60 13.23 12.36 12.27
CA HIS A 60 14.63 12.11 12.00
C HIS A 60 15.37 13.41 11.67
N LEU A 61 14.80 14.25 10.81
CA LEU A 61 15.35 15.56 10.47
C LEU A 61 15.41 16.48 11.70
N ALA A 62 14.36 16.52 12.52
CA ALA A 62 14.35 17.29 13.75
C ALA A 62 15.42 16.84 14.76
N LYS A 63 15.69 15.52 14.84
CA LYS A 63 16.81 15.00 15.64
C LYS A 63 18.14 15.50 15.08
N LYS A 64 18.35 15.35 13.77
CA LYS A 64 19.58 15.76 13.08
C LYS A 64 19.87 17.25 13.28
N SER A 65 18.86 18.10 13.27
CA SER A 65 19.02 19.55 13.51
C SER A 65 19.41 19.90 14.95
N ARG A 66 19.01 19.09 15.94
CA ARG A 66 19.29 19.35 17.37
C ARG A 66 20.60 18.74 17.85
N THR A 67 21.10 17.72 17.16
CA THR A 67 22.33 17.03 17.54
C THR A 67 23.53 17.62 16.79
N VAL A 68 24.38 18.36 17.51
CA VAL A 68 25.67 18.83 17.02
C VAL A 68 26.74 17.85 17.51
N GLY A 69 27.19 16.92 16.66
CA GLY A 69 28.24 15.94 16.97
C GLY A 69 27.86 14.48 16.70
N GLY A 70 28.83 13.57 16.88
CA GLY A 70 28.65 12.12 16.70
C GLY A 70 27.81 11.49 17.81
N ILE A 71 26.94 10.55 17.45
CA ILE A 71 26.00 9.89 18.37
C ILE A 71 26.59 8.54 18.80
N ASN A 72 26.56 8.24 20.09
CA ASN A 72 26.93 6.91 20.57
C ASN A 72 25.86 5.87 20.17
N ASN A 73 26.28 4.67 19.76
CA ASN A 73 25.37 3.61 19.30
C ASN A 73 24.30 3.23 20.36
N LYS A 74 24.61 3.36 21.65
CA LYS A 74 23.67 3.11 22.74
C LYS A 74 22.53 4.14 22.77
N GLU A 75 22.87 5.42 22.72
CA GLU A 75 21.90 6.53 22.69
C GLU A 75 21.02 6.50 21.43
N ALA A 76 21.59 6.09 20.30
CA ALA A 76 20.84 5.90 19.07
C ALA A 76 19.74 4.83 19.22
N ARG A 77 20.07 3.69 19.84
CA ARG A 77 19.10 2.60 20.10
C ARG A 77 18.00 3.01 21.08
N GLU A 78 18.37 3.66 22.18
CA GLU A 78 17.40 4.17 23.17
C GLU A 78 16.45 5.19 22.55
N TRP A 79 16.97 6.08 21.70
CA TRP A 79 16.14 7.03 20.96
C TRP A 79 15.18 6.32 20.00
N ILE A 80 15.63 5.31 19.24
CA ILE A 80 14.77 4.56 18.32
C ILE A 80 13.64 3.86 19.09
N ALA A 81 13.96 3.20 20.21
CA ALA A 81 12.97 2.52 21.04
C ALA A 81 11.87 3.50 21.53
N GLY A 82 12.28 4.69 22.00
CA GLY A 82 11.33 5.74 22.39
C GLY A 82 10.45 6.24 21.23
N ARG A 83 10.99 6.33 20.01
CA ARG A 83 10.23 6.73 18.82
C ARG A 83 9.26 5.66 18.34
N ILE A 84 9.62 4.39 18.45
CA ILE A 84 8.70 3.28 18.15
C ILE A 84 7.50 3.32 19.10
N ALA A 85 7.73 3.48 20.41
CA ALA A 85 6.65 3.60 21.40
C ALA A 85 5.76 4.83 21.12
N PHE A 86 6.36 5.96 20.77
CA PHE A 86 5.63 7.17 20.38
C PHE A 86 4.77 6.95 19.12
N MET A 87 5.34 6.31 18.08
CA MET A 87 4.62 6.01 16.85
C MET A 87 3.47 5.04 17.08
N PHE A 88 3.63 4.05 17.96
CA PHE A 88 2.55 3.13 18.35
C PHE A 88 1.40 3.86 19.07
N LYS A 89 1.72 4.75 20.02
CA LYS A 89 0.70 5.58 20.69
C LYS A 89 -0.03 6.48 19.67
N LYS A 90 0.71 7.08 18.75
CA LYS A 90 0.17 7.94 17.70
C LYS A 90 -0.72 7.17 16.73
N SER A 91 -0.33 5.96 16.31
CA SER A 91 -1.14 5.15 15.40
C SER A 91 -2.45 4.70 16.06
N ARG A 92 -2.42 4.35 17.35
CA ARG A 92 -3.63 4.03 18.12
C ARG A 92 -4.59 5.22 18.20
N GLN A 93 -4.07 6.41 18.55
CA GLN A 93 -4.88 7.63 18.56
C GLN A 93 -5.48 7.92 17.18
N ARG A 94 -4.70 7.76 16.10
CA ARG A 94 -5.22 7.92 14.73
C ARG A 94 -6.31 6.91 14.38
N CYS A 95 -6.23 5.68 14.89
CA CYS A 95 -7.28 4.68 14.69
C CYS A 95 -8.60 5.17 15.29
N GLU A 96 -8.57 5.63 16.54
CA GLU A 96 -9.75 6.14 17.26
C GLU A 96 -10.30 7.42 16.59
N ASP A 97 -9.44 8.39 16.27
CA ASP A 97 -9.83 9.63 15.57
C ASP A 97 -10.56 9.36 14.25
N VAL A 98 -10.00 8.45 13.44
CA VAL A 98 -10.54 8.12 12.11
C VAL A 98 -11.83 7.35 12.23
N PHE A 99 -11.89 6.39 13.16
CA PHE A 99 -13.11 5.64 13.42
C PHE A 99 -14.24 6.58 13.85
N ASN A 100 -14.01 7.47 14.81
CA ASN A 100 -14.99 8.45 15.25
C ASN A 100 -15.42 9.38 14.10
N ALA A 101 -14.49 9.81 13.25
CA ALA A 101 -14.80 10.62 12.08
C ALA A 101 -15.60 9.86 11.00
N MET A 102 -15.39 8.56 10.87
CA MET A 102 -16.20 7.70 9.98
C MET A 102 -17.63 7.59 10.51
N ILE A 103 -17.80 7.29 11.80
CA ILE A 103 -19.12 7.22 12.44
C ILE A 103 -19.88 8.54 12.31
N ALA A 104 -19.22 9.68 12.58
CA ALA A 104 -19.83 11.00 12.45
C ALA A 104 -20.30 11.34 11.01
N ARG A 105 -19.71 10.70 10.00
CA ARG A 105 -20.09 10.83 8.58
C ARG A 105 -21.17 9.83 8.14
N GLY A 106 -21.69 9.00 9.04
CA GLY A 106 -22.70 7.99 8.73
C GLY A 106 -22.11 6.72 8.12
N PHE A 107 -20.98 6.23 8.65
CA PHE A 107 -20.37 4.98 8.21
C PHE A 107 -21.34 3.79 8.34
N SER A 108 -21.52 3.05 7.25
CA SER A 108 -22.52 1.98 7.09
C SER A 108 -21.90 0.60 6.89
N ASP A 109 -20.71 0.36 7.47
CA ASP A 109 -19.90 -0.88 7.36
C ASP A 109 -19.54 -1.33 5.94
N THR A 110 -19.92 -0.56 4.92
CA THR A 110 -19.66 -0.85 3.52
C THR A 110 -18.65 0.14 2.96
N VAL A 111 -17.69 -0.38 2.18
CA VAL A 111 -16.74 0.46 1.46
C VAL A 111 -17.39 0.91 0.15
N ALA A 112 -17.85 2.15 0.12
CA ALA A 112 -18.28 2.83 -1.10
C ALA A 112 -17.07 3.10 -2.01
N ILE A 113 -16.63 2.08 -2.75
CA ILE A 113 -15.64 2.25 -3.81
C ILE A 113 -16.32 2.94 -4.99
N TYR A 114 -15.89 4.16 -5.29
CA TYR A 114 -16.41 4.95 -6.40
C TYR A 114 -16.25 4.17 -7.73
N GLY A 115 -17.40 3.90 -8.35
CA GLY A 115 -17.67 3.56 -9.75
C GLY A 115 -16.69 2.64 -10.47
N PHE A 116 -17.16 1.47 -10.88
CA PHE A 116 -16.48 0.66 -11.90
C PHE A 116 -16.24 1.51 -13.16
N LYS A 117 -14.99 1.60 -13.61
CA LYS A 117 -14.71 2.04 -14.98
C LYS A 117 -15.30 0.97 -15.91
N LYS A 118 -16.25 1.35 -16.77
CA LYS A 118 -16.80 0.42 -17.78
C LYS A 118 -15.64 -0.10 -18.63
N MET A 119 -15.57 -1.43 -18.77
CA MET A 119 -14.52 -2.12 -19.52
C MET A 119 -14.53 -1.61 -20.96
N ASP A 120 -13.43 -0.99 -21.39
CA ASP A 120 -13.32 -0.51 -22.77
C ASP A 120 -12.95 -1.68 -23.69
N LYS A 121 -13.35 -1.63 -24.96
CA LYS A 121 -13.05 -2.70 -25.94
C LYS A 121 -11.54 -2.90 -26.13
N ARG A 122 -10.75 -1.87 -25.83
CA ARG A 122 -9.28 -1.91 -25.79
C ARG A 122 -8.74 -2.73 -24.63
N ASP A 123 -9.40 -2.73 -23.48
CA ASP A 123 -9.01 -3.54 -22.32
C ASP A 123 -9.24 -5.04 -22.60
N ALA A 124 -10.33 -5.36 -23.30
CA ALA A 124 -10.60 -6.73 -23.74
C ALA A 124 -9.58 -7.22 -24.78
N ALA A 125 -9.25 -6.39 -25.77
CA ALA A 125 -8.26 -6.72 -26.79
C ALA A 125 -6.86 -6.89 -26.18
N ALA A 126 -6.44 -5.98 -25.29
CA ALA A 126 -5.18 -6.08 -24.57
C ALA A 126 -5.13 -7.33 -23.67
N GLY A 127 -6.24 -7.66 -22.99
CA GLY A 127 -6.38 -8.88 -22.21
C GLY A 127 -6.18 -10.14 -23.05
N CYS A 128 -6.84 -10.24 -24.21
CA CYS A 128 -6.68 -11.37 -25.13
C CYS A 128 -5.25 -11.49 -25.70
N VAL A 129 -4.61 -10.37 -26.04
CA VAL A 129 -3.22 -10.34 -26.55
C VAL A 129 -2.22 -10.77 -25.47
N LEU A 130 -2.40 -10.33 -24.23
CA LEU A 130 -1.55 -10.75 -23.12
C LEU A 130 -1.75 -12.22 -22.77
N PHE A 131 -2.99 -12.72 -22.83
CA PHE A 131 -3.30 -14.12 -22.58
C PHE A 131 -2.68 -15.03 -23.66
N SER A 132 -2.78 -14.64 -24.94
CA SER A 132 -2.18 -15.38 -26.04
C SER A 132 -0.65 -15.34 -26.00
N ALA A 133 -0.05 -14.18 -25.70
CA ALA A 133 1.39 -14.06 -25.50
C ALA A 133 1.88 -14.92 -24.31
N GLY A 134 1.11 -14.96 -23.22
CA GLY A 134 1.41 -15.79 -22.05
C GLY A 134 1.35 -17.30 -22.35
N ILE A 135 0.37 -17.74 -23.17
CA ILE A 135 0.25 -19.13 -23.63
C ILE A 135 1.40 -19.49 -24.57
N ILE A 136 1.75 -18.61 -25.51
CA ILE A 136 2.88 -18.79 -26.44
C ILE A 136 4.20 -18.91 -25.65
N PHE A 137 4.37 -18.08 -24.62
CA PHE A 137 5.55 -18.12 -23.75
C PHE A 137 5.60 -19.36 -22.84
N LEU A 138 4.44 -19.95 -22.50
CA LEU A 138 4.36 -21.21 -21.74
C LEU A 138 4.59 -22.45 -22.61
N TRP A 139 4.40 -22.32 -23.93
CA TRP A 139 4.52 -23.40 -24.90
C TRP A 139 5.92 -23.49 -25.55
N VAL A 140 6.71 -22.41 -25.47
CA VAL A 140 8.13 -22.33 -25.87
C VAL A 140 9.04 -22.61 -24.68
#